data_AF-A0A2G3K2I5-F1
#
_entry.id   AF-A0A2G3K2I5-F1
#
_cell.length_a   1.000
_cell.length_b   1.000
_cell.length_c   1.000
_cell.angle_alpha   90.00
_cell.angle_beta   90.00
_cell.angle_gamma   90.00
#
_symmetry.space_group_name_H-M   'P 1'
#
loop_
_entity.id
_entity.type
_entity.pdbx_description
1 polymer ?
#
loop_
_entity_poly.entity_id
_entity_poly.type
_entity_poly.pdbx_seq_one_letter_code
_entity_poly.pdbx_strand_id
1 'polypeptide(L)'
;MKKQTFTVDQLLTAIRKAESLDELKYMVGPSDENEALSGQRLARIDRLFNSYGSDMSTWPWHARDTYERLNNEQRDFENTYC
;
A
#
# COMPACT_ATOMS: atom_id res chain seq x y z
N MET A 1 9.26 -6.37 0.03
CA MET A 1 9.03 -7.58 0.86
C MET A 1 9.62 -8.81 0.18
N LYS A 2 10.04 -9.86 0.93
CA LYS A 2 10.35 -11.16 0.31
C LYS A 2 9.02 -11.79 -0.13
N LYS A 3 8.89 -12.17 -1.42
CA LYS A 3 7.72 -12.92 -1.90
C LYS A 3 7.65 -14.26 -1.14
N GLN A 4 6.57 -14.50 -0.42
CA GLN A 4 6.33 -15.78 0.25
C GLN A 4 5.91 -16.80 -0.81
N THR A 5 6.59 -17.94 -0.87
CA THR A 5 6.23 -19.03 -1.78
C THR A 5 5.35 -20.02 -1.03
N PHE A 6 4.09 -20.16 -1.45
CA PHE A 6 3.14 -21.12 -0.90
C PHE A 6 3.03 -22.34 -1.80
N THR A 7 2.87 -23.52 -1.21
CA THR A 7 2.49 -24.73 -1.96
C THR A 7 1.02 -24.70 -2.32
N VAL A 8 0.62 -25.50 -3.31
CA VAL A 8 -0.80 -25.64 -3.71
C VAL A 8 -1.66 -26.07 -2.53
N ASP A 9 -1.21 -27.03 -1.72
CA ASP A 9 -1.95 -27.51 -0.55
C ASP A 9 -2.11 -26.45 0.54
N GLN A 10 -1.11 -25.59 0.72
CA GLN A 10 -1.19 -24.45 1.65
C GLN A 10 -2.24 -23.44 1.18
N LEU A 11 -2.25 -23.10 -0.10
CA LEU A 11 -3.25 -22.19 -0.69
C LEU A 11 -4.66 -22.78 -0.61
N LEU A 12 -4.83 -24.05 -0.97
CA LEU A 12 -6.13 -24.73 -0.88
C LEU A 12 -6.65 -24.80 0.55
N THR A 13 -5.76 -25.04 1.52
CA THR A 13 -6.13 -25.06 2.94
C THR A 13 -6.54 -23.66 3.42
N ALA A 14 -5.78 -22.63 3.07
CA ALA A 14 -6.09 -21.25 3.42
C ALA A 14 -7.45 -20.82 2.83
N ILE A 15 -7.70 -21.07 1.54
CA ILE A 15 -8.97 -20.74 0.88
C ILE A 15 -10.16 -21.44 1.55
N ARG A 16 -10.01 -22.70 1.97
CA ARG A 16 -11.08 -23.45 2.63
C ARG A 16 -11.37 -22.99 4.05
N LYS A 17 -10.40 -22.38 4.72
CA LYS A 17 -10.48 -21.99 6.13
C LYS A 17 -10.64 -20.50 6.36
N ALA A 18 -10.36 -19.67 5.35
CA ALA A 18 -10.44 -18.22 5.48
C ALA A 18 -11.88 -17.79 5.77
N GLU A 19 -12.02 -16.92 6.75
CA GLU A 19 -13.31 -16.32 7.12
C GLU A 19 -13.65 -15.16 6.18
N SER A 20 -12.66 -14.60 5.49
CA SER A 20 -12.83 -13.50 4.54
C SER A 20 -11.77 -13.49 3.44
N LEU A 21 -12.05 -12.73 2.38
CA LEU A 21 -11.08 -12.48 1.32
C LEU A 21 -9.87 -11.66 1.81
N ASP A 22 -10.04 -10.83 2.83
CA ASP A 22 -8.98 -9.95 3.32
C ASP A 22 -7.90 -10.73 4.08
N GLU A 23 -8.28 -11.81 4.80
CA GLU A 23 -7.30 -12.75 5.38
C GLU A 23 -6.42 -13.38 4.30
N LEU A 24 -7.01 -13.74 3.15
CA LEU A 24 -6.26 -14.30 2.02
C LEU A 24 -5.33 -13.24 1.42
N LYS A 25 -5.79 -12.00 1.23
CA LYS A 25 -4.96 -10.90 0.71
C LYS A 25 -3.77 -10.60 1.62
N TYR A 26 -3.98 -10.58 2.93
CA TYR A 26 -2.92 -10.39 3.92
C TYR A 26 -1.89 -11.53 3.86
N MET A 27 -2.35 -12.78 3.70
CA MET A 27 -1.47 -13.94 3.57
C MET A 27 -0.62 -13.89 2.29
N VAL A 28 -1.23 -13.63 1.14
CA VAL A 28 -0.50 -13.68 -0.15
C VAL A 28 0.27 -12.40 -0.47
N GLY A 29 -0.14 -11.28 0.13
CA GLY A 29 0.39 -9.95 -0.16
C GLY A 29 -0.12 -9.37 -1.48
N PRO A 30 0.41 -8.20 -1.88
CA PRO A 30 -0.02 -7.50 -3.07
C PRO A 30 0.51 -8.17 -4.35
N SER A 31 -0.20 -7.96 -5.47
CA SER A 31 0.34 -8.27 -6.79
C SER A 31 1.51 -7.35 -7.16
N ASP A 32 2.32 -7.74 -8.15
CA ASP A 32 3.43 -6.91 -8.64
C ASP A 32 2.95 -5.54 -9.16
N GLU A 33 1.77 -5.50 -9.75
CA GLU A 33 1.14 -4.25 -10.19
C GLU A 33 0.77 -3.35 -9.01
N ASN A 34 0.12 -3.91 -7.97
CA ASN A 34 -0.26 -3.15 -6.79
C ASN A 34 0.96 -2.66 -5.99
N GLU A 35 2.02 -3.48 -5.92
CA GLU A 35 3.31 -3.10 -5.34
C GLU A 35 3.96 -1.96 -6.12
N ALA A 36 3.96 -2.04 -7.46
CA ALA A 36 4.50 -0.97 -8.31
C ALA A 36 3.72 0.34 -8.15
N LEU A 37 2.39 0.28 -8.05
CA LEU A 37 1.55 1.44 -7.77
C LEU A 37 1.83 2.04 -6.38
N SER A 38 2.05 1.19 -5.37
CA SER A 38 2.48 1.59 -4.03
C SER A 38 3.81 2.36 -4.06
N GLY A 39 4.81 1.80 -4.74
CA GLY A 39 6.09 2.47 -4.94
C GLY A 39 5.97 3.83 -5.65
N GLN A 40 5.09 3.93 -6.67
CA GLN A 40 4.84 5.21 -7.35
C GLN A 40 4.16 6.25 -6.45
N ARG A 41 3.23 5.84 -5.57
CA ARG A 41 2.60 6.73 -4.59
C ARG A 41 3.63 7.27 -3.60
N LEU A 42 4.43 6.40 -3.00
CA LEU A 42 5.50 6.79 -2.08
C LEU A 42 6.48 7.76 -2.74
N ALA A 43 6.93 7.46 -3.97
CA ALA A 43 7.82 8.37 -4.71
C ALA A 43 7.18 9.72 -5.07
N ARG A 44 5.85 9.83 -5.11
CA ARG A 44 5.15 11.13 -5.25
C ARG A 44 5.10 11.86 -3.93
N ILE A 45 4.84 11.17 -2.82
CA ILE A 45 4.87 11.73 -1.47
C ILE A 45 6.26 12.31 -1.17
N ASP A 46 7.32 11.55 -1.44
CA ASP A 46 8.71 12.01 -1.26
C ASP A 46 9.01 13.27 -2.07
N ARG A 47 8.49 13.36 -3.30
CA ARG A 47 8.65 14.55 -4.14
C ARG A 47 7.96 15.79 -3.56
N LEU A 48 6.82 15.63 -2.88
CA LEU A 48 6.16 16.74 -2.20
C LEU A 48 7.04 17.25 -1.04
N PHE A 49 7.57 16.34 -0.22
CA PHE A 49 8.50 16.70 0.85
C PHE A 49 9.79 17.36 0.33
N ASN A 50 10.34 16.88 -0.78
CA ASN A 50 11.51 17.50 -1.41
C ASN A 50 11.22 18.90 -1.98
N SER A 51 9.98 19.15 -2.41
CA SER A 51 9.60 20.43 -3.05
C SER A 51 9.21 21.49 -2.03
N TYR A 52 8.54 21.10 -0.94
CA TYR A 52 7.94 22.03 0.01
C TYR A 52 8.51 21.93 1.43
N GLY A 53 9.46 21.01 1.67
CA GLY A 53 10.07 20.78 2.97
C GLY A 53 9.21 19.95 3.91
N SER A 54 9.69 19.71 5.14
CA SER A 54 9.01 18.88 6.13
C SER A 54 7.86 19.58 6.87
N ASP A 55 7.84 20.92 6.89
CA ASP A 55 6.79 21.69 7.54
C ASP A 55 5.57 21.85 6.63
N MET A 56 4.63 20.91 6.74
CA MET A 56 3.38 20.91 5.98
C MET A 56 2.49 22.14 6.21
N SER A 57 2.66 22.88 7.31
CA SER A 57 1.85 24.09 7.56
C SER A 57 2.16 25.20 6.56
N THR A 58 3.37 25.17 5.98
CA THR A 58 3.84 26.12 4.97
C THR A 58 3.46 25.72 3.54
N TRP A 59 2.94 24.52 3.34
CA TRP A 59 2.65 24.00 2.01
C TRP A 59 1.45 24.71 1.36
N PRO A 60 1.51 24.98 0.05
CA PRO A 60 0.34 25.39 -0.71
C PRO A 60 -0.81 24.40 -0.54
N TRP A 61 -2.05 24.89 -0.52
CA TRP A 61 -3.24 24.06 -0.27
C TRP A 61 -3.32 22.85 -1.23
N HIS A 62 -3.04 23.03 -2.52
CA HIS A 62 -3.08 21.94 -3.50
C HIS A 62 -2.05 20.83 -3.23
N ALA A 63 -0.90 21.17 -2.63
CA ALA A 63 0.12 20.19 -2.27
C ALA A 63 -0.31 19.38 -1.05
N ARG A 64 -0.96 20.02 -0.07
CA ARG A 64 -1.56 19.34 1.09
C ARG A 64 -2.68 18.39 0.68
N ASP A 65 -3.61 18.87 -0.15
CA ASP A 65 -4.71 18.05 -0.69
C ASP A 65 -4.18 16.84 -1.46
N THR A 66 -3.17 17.05 -2.31
CA THR A 66 -2.50 15.95 -3.03
C THR A 66 -1.85 14.96 -2.08
N TYR A 67 -1.15 15.43 -1.04
CA TYR A 67 -0.55 14.56 -0.04
C TYR A 67 -1.61 13.76 0.72
N GLU A 68 -2.67 14.39 1.23
CA GLU A 68 -3.71 13.72 2.00
C GLU A 68 -4.36 12.59 1.19
N ARG A 69 -4.65 12.85 -0.10
CA ARG A 69 -5.17 11.82 -0.99
C ARG A 69 -4.20 10.66 -1.18
N LEU A 70 -2.94 10.94 -1.52
CA LEU A 70 -1.93 9.90 -1.72
C LEU A 70 -1.66 9.09 -0.44
N ASN A 71 -1.65 9.77 0.71
CA ASN A 71 -1.41 9.15 2.00
C ASN A 71 -2.58 8.24 2.43
N ASN A 72 -3.82 8.66 2.15
CA ASN A 72 -4.99 7.81 2.37
C ASN A 72 -4.98 6.59 1.46
N GLU A 73 -4.70 6.77 0.16
CA GLU A 73 -4.56 5.65 -0.79
C GLU A 73 -3.46 4.66 -0.35
N GLN A 74 -2.35 5.18 0.18
CA GLN A 74 -1.26 4.35 0.69
C GLN A 74 -1.66 3.60 1.97
N ARG A 75 -2.35 4.25 2.90
CA ARG A 75 -2.85 3.63 4.11
C ARG A 75 -3.86 2.52 3.80
N ASP A 76 -4.72 2.71 2.82
CA ASP A 76 -5.69 1.69 2.41
C ASP A 76 -4.99 0.48 1.78
N PHE A 77 -3.93 0.71 1.00
CA PHE A 77 -3.06 -0.36 0.51
C PHE A 77 -2.40 -1.12 1.67
N GLU A 78 -1.82 -0.42 2.64
CA GLU A 78 -1.15 -1.04 3.78
C GLU A 78 -2.16 -1.84 4.63
N ASN A 79 -3.32 -1.27 4.97
CA ASN A 79 -4.36 -1.99 5.71
C ASN A 79 -4.84 -3.27 5.01
N THR A 80 -4.73 -3.34 3.67
CA THR A 80 -5.16 -4.50 2.89
C THR A 80 -4.09 -5.59 2.83
N TYR A 81 -2.81 -5.23 2.93
CA TYR A 81 -1.69 -6.09 2.53
C TYR A 81 -0.51 -6.17 3.52
N CYS A 82 -0.50 -5.37 4.60
CA CYS A 82 0.63 -5.21 5.53
C CYS A 82 0.16 -5.22 6.99
#